data_AF-A0A6L8TXS7-F1
#
_entry.id   AF-A0A6L8TXS7-F1
#
_cell.length_a   1.000
_cell.length_b   1.000
_cell.length_c   1.000
_cell.angle_alpha   90.00
_cell.angle_beta   90.00
_cell.angle_gamma   90.00
#
_symmetry.space_group_name_H-M   'P 1'
#
loop_
_entity.id
_entity.type
_entity.pdbx_description
1 polymer ?
#
loop_
_entity_poly.entity_id
_entity_poly.type
_entity_poly.pdbx_seq_one_letter_code
_entity_poly.pdbx_strand_id
1 'polypeptide(L)'
;MTSDRLSNTVLREIGFMLLTEGKTVRIRADGNSMYPSIKAGSIIFIEPYEPGTKPRRGDIIAWTRDSGFVVHRLVSIYSQKMQRHYVTRGDCCAGEDKPITIDQIVGKVVRVENPEGKVVPPEKYSNKNPNYNRNRRMLRIISQFYRLKRVFGL
;
A
#
# COMPACT_ATOMS: atom_id res chain seq x y z
N MET A 1 1.63 4.15 -24.60
CA MET A 1 0.58 3.81 -23.59
C MET A 1 0.38 2.30 -23.39
N THR A 2 0.80 1.42 -24.31
CA THR A 2 0.70 -0.06 -24.17
C THR A 2 1.82 -0.68 -23.33
N SER A 3 3.05 -0.16 -23.43
CA SER A 3 4.22 -0.66 -22.70
C SER A 3 4.05 -0.61 -21.17
N ASP A 4 3.50 0.49 -20.63
CA ASP A 4 3.27 0.64 -19.18
C ASP A 4 2.20 -0.32 -18.63
N ARG A 5 1.20 -0.69 -19.44
CA ARG A 5 0.19 -1.67 -19.01
C ARG A 5 0.76 -3.07 -18.98
N LEU A 6 1.58 -3.41 -19.97
CA LEU A 6 2.24 -4.71 -20.05
C LEU A 6 3.22 -4.89 -18.88
N SER A 7 4.04 -3.88 -18.58
CA SER A 7 4.98 -3.93 -17.45
C SER A 7 4.28 -4.07 -16.10
N ASN A 8 3.20 -3.32 -15.86
CA ASN A 8 2.40 -3.45 -14.63
C ASN A 8 1.73 -4.82 -14.50
N THR A 9 1.30 -5.41 -15.61
CA THR A 9 0.67 -6.74 -15.65
C THR A 9 1.70 -7.82 -15.29
N VAL A 10 2.88 -7.78 -15.91
CA VAL A 10 3.97 -8.73 -15.63
C VAL A 10 4.46 -8.61 -14.18
N LEU A 11 4.65 -7.38 -13.68
CA LEU A 11 5.02 -7.15 -12.27
C LEU A 11 3.97 -7.69 -11.31
N ARG A 12 2.68 -7.53 -11.64
CA ARG A 12 1.57 -8.09 -10.86
C ARG A 12 1.65 -9.61 -10.81
N GLU A 13 1.81 -10.27 -11.97
CA GLU A 13 1.83 -11.72 -12.08
C GLU A 13 3.03 -12.34 -11.36
N ILE A 14 4.23 -11.79 -11.59
CA ILE A 14 5.45 -12.26 -10.90
C ILE A 14 5.33 -12.05 -9.39
N GLY A 15 4.89 -10.87 -8.96
CA GLY A 15 4.71 -10.59 -7.54
C GLY A 15 3.67 -11.50 -6.89
N PHE A 16 2.57 -11.80 -7.59
CA PHE A 16 1.56 -12.73 -7.13
C PHE A 16 2.13 -14.14 -6.99
N MET A 17 2.79 -14.65 -8.02
CA MET A 17 3.42 -15.98 -8.00
C MET A 17 4.39 -16.14 -6.83
N LEU A 18 5.30 -15.17 -6.65
CA LEU A 18 6.27 -15.21 -5.55
C LEU A 18 5.58 -15.25 -4.18
N LEU A 19 4.54 -14.44 -3.98
CA LEU A 19 3.77 -14.45 -2.72
C LEU A 19 3.02 -15.77 -2.53
N THR A 20 2.44 -16.35 -3.59
CA THR A 20 1.77 -17.65 -3.50
C THR A 20 2.73 -18.80 -3.16
N GLU A 21 4.00 -18.69 -3.56
CA GLU A 21 5.07 -19.64 -3.21
C GLU A 21 5.65 -19.43 -1.80
N GLY A 22 5.06 -18.54 -0.99
CA GLY A 22 5.56 -18.27 0.36
C GLY A 22 6.76 -17.30 0.40
N LYS A 23 7.10 -16.64 -0.72
CA LYS A 23 8.28 -15.75 -0.78
C LYS A 23 7.93 -14.34 -0.35
N THR A 24 8.90 -13.65 0.24
CA THR A 24 8.84 -12.21 0.51
C THR A 24 9.12 -11.44 -0.78
N VAL A 25 8.25 -10.48 -1.13
CA VAL A 25 8.46 -9.60 -2.28
C VAL A 25 8.93 -8.23 -1.81
N ARG A 26 10.00 -7.73 -2.44
CA ARG A 26 10.58 -6.40 -2.19
C ARG A 26 10.19 -5.45 -3.32
N ILE A 27 9.44 -4.39 -3.01
CA ILE A 27 8.92 -3.43 -4.00
C ILE A 27 9.29 -2.00 -3.61
N ARG A 28 9.60 -1.17 -4.59
CA ARG A 28 9.70 0.28 -4.42
C ARG A 28 8.31 0.91 -4.50
N ALA A 29 7.91 1.61 -3.45
CA ALA A 29 6.64 2.32 -3.37
C ALA A 29 6.80 3.78 -3.83
N ASP A 30 6.55 4.06 -5.11
CA ASP A 30 6.68 5.43 -5.67
C ASP A 30 5.41 6.29 -5.52
N GLY A 31 4.28 5.67 -5.17
CA GLY A 31 3.03 6.38 -4.92
C GLY A 31 3.02 7.14 -3.59
N ASN A 32 2.18 8.19 -3.52
CA ASN A 32 1.99 8.95 -2.28
C ASN A 32 0.75 8.54 -1.47
N SER A 33 -0.05 7.57 -1.93
CA SER A 33 -1.34 7.22 -1.31
C SER A 33 -1.23 6.83 0.17
N MET A 34 -0.09 6.27 0.56
CA MET A 34 0.22 5.83 1.92
C MET A 34 1.01 6.84 2.76
N TYR A 35 1.16 8.08 2.29
CA TYR A 35 1.79 9.13 3.09
C TYR A 35 0.98 9.41 4.37
N PRO A 36 1.60 9.54 5.56
CA PRO A 36 3.05 9.54 5.83
C PRO A 36 3.63 8.17 6.21
N SER A 37 2.81 7.12 6.34
CA SER A 37 3.27 5.80 6.81
C SER A 37 4.24 5.12 5.86
N ILE A 38 4.04 5.29 4.55
CA ILE A 38 5.01 4.89 3.51
C ILE A 38 5.23 6.12 2.62
N LYS A 39 6.48 6.58 2.52
CA LYS A 39 6.83 7.73 1.69
C LYS A 39 7.15 7.28 0.27
N ALA A 40 6.90 8.13 -0.72
CA ALA A 40 7.33 7.85 -2.08
C ALA A 40 8.85 7.59 -2.13
N GLY A 41 9.25 6.53 -2.83
CA GLY A 41 10.63 6.05 -2.89
C GLY A 41 11.03 5.08 -1.78
N SER A 42 10.15 4.82 -0.81
CA SER A 42 10.37 3.77 0.20
C SER A 42 10.47 2.38 -0.44
N ILE A 43 11.22 1.48 0.19
CA ILE A 43 11.17 0.06 -0.12
C ILE A 43 10.26 -0.63 0.88
N ILE A 44 9.33 -1.44 0.40
CA ILE A 44 8.42 -2.24 1.23
C ILE A 44 8.67 -3.72 1.00
N PHE A 45 8.49 -4.50 2.07
CA PHE A 45 8.57 -5.95 2.07
C PHE A 45 7.20 -6.50 2.36
N ILE A 46 6.70 -7.33 1.45
CA ILE A 46 5.37 -7.92 1.50
C ILE A 46 5.55 -9.43 1.69
N GLU A 47 4.85 -9.98 2.67
CA GLU A 47 4.82 -11.41 2.93
C GLU A 47 3.40 -11.95 2.80
N PRO A 48 3.22 -13.18 2.32
CA PRO A 48 1.92 -13.84 2.35
C PRO A 48 1.46 -14.02 3.80
N TYR A 49 0.15 -14.09 3.99
CA TYR A 49 -0.39 -14.48 5.29
C TYR A 49 -0.09 -15.96 5.56
N GLU A 50 0.33 -16.28 6.78
CA GLU A 50 0.47 -17.67 7.21
C GLU A 50 -0.88 -18.42 7.10
N PRO A 51 -0.89 -19.71 6.74
CA PRO A 51 -2.10 -20.50 6.68
C PRO A 51 -2.94 -20.38 7.97
N GLY A 52 -4.23 -20.08 7.82
CA GLY A 52 -5.16 -19.90 8.94
C GLY A 52 -5.12 -18.51 9.60
N THR A 53 -4.12 -17.68 9.32
CA THR A 53 -4.13 -16.28 9.75
C THR A 53 -5.01 -15.43 8.83
N LYS A 54 -5.70 -14.45 9.42
CA LYS A 54 -6.62 -13.56 8.69
C LYS A 54 -6.14 -12.11 8.79
N PRO A 55 -6.34 -11.29 7.74
CA PRO A 55 -6.07 -9.87 7.80
C PRO A 55 -6.83 -9.19 8.93
N ARG A 56 -6.17 -8.24 9.60
CA ARG A 56 -6.72 -7.51 10.75
C ARG A 56 -6.81 -6.02 10.45
N ARG A 57 -7.86 -5.35 10.95
CA ARG A 57 -7.97 -3.89 10.83
C ARG A 57 -6.69 -3.22 11.34
N GLY A 58 -6.16 -2.29 10.57
CA GLY A 58 -4.89 -1.61 10.84
C GLY A 58 -3.71 -2.14 10.04
N ASP A 59 -3.77 -3.40 9.57
CA ASP A 59 -2.77 -3.97 8.66
C ASP A 59 -2.62 -3.10 7.41
N ILE A 60 -1.39 -2.94 6.92
CA ILE A 60 -1.16 -2.47 5.55
C ILE A 60 -1.05 -3.70 4.67
N ILE A 61 -2.02 -3.89 3.79
CA ILE A 61 -2.13 -5.08 2.94
C ILE A 61 -1.86 -4.73 1.49
N ALA A 62 -1.25 -5.68 0.78
CA ALA A 62 -1.13 -5.66 -0.66
C ALA A 62 -2.26 -6.49 -1.27
N TRP A 63 -2.95 -5.92 -2.24
CA TRP A 63 -4.03 -6.59 -2.98
C TRP A 63 -3.98 -6.23 -4.46
N THR A 64 -4.61 -7.03 -5.29
CA THR A 64 -4.56 -6.90 -6.75
C THR A 64 -5.86 -6.39 -7.33
N ARG A 65 -5.73 -5.59 -8.41
CA ARG A 65 -6.78 -5.25 -9.35
C ARG A 65 -6.24 -5.29 -10.77
N ASP A 66 -7.10 -5.09 -11.76
CA ASP A 66 -6.72 -5.12 -13.18
C ASP A 66 -5.54 -4.21 -13.50
N SER A 67 -5.47 -3.05 -12.83
CA SER A 67 -4.40 -2.06 -13.05
C SER A 67 -3.10 -2.33 -12.28
N GLY A 68 -2.96 -3.45 -11.56
CA GLY A 68 -1.76 -3.80 -10.79
C GLY A 68 -1.95 -3.91 -9.27
N PHE A 69 -0.86 -3.76 -8.52
CA PHE A 69 -0.85 -3.83 -7.06
C PHE A 69 -1.34 -2.54 -6.40
N VAL A 70 -2.12 -2.71 -5.34
CA VAL A 70 -2.52 -1.65 -4.42
C VAL A 70 -2.03 -2.02 -3.03
N VAL A 71 -1.39 -1.08 -2.35
CA VAL A 71 -0.90 -1.24 -0.97
C VAL A 71 -1.58 -0.20 -0.11
N HIS A 72 -2.57 -0.60 0.68
CA HIS A 72 -3.37 0.31 1.49
C HIS A 72 -3.65 -0.27 2.89
N ARG A 73 -4.08 0.60 3.81
CA ARG A 73 -4.44 0.19 5.17
C ARG A 73 -5.82 -0.45 5.19
N LEU A 74 -5.95 -1.61 5.82
CA LEU A 74 -7.22 -2.25 6.08
C LEU A 74 -8.00 -1.48 7.15
N VAL A 75 -9.11 -0.86 6.76
CA VAL A 75 -9.92 0.01 7.64
C VAL A 75 -11.20 -0.67 8.09
N SER A 76 -11.80 -1.55 7.31
CA SER A 76 -13.02 -2.26 7.74
C SER A 76 -13.00 -3.70 7.31
N ILE A 77 -13.63 -4.54 8.12
CA ILE A 77 -13.87 -5.95 7.83
C ILE A 77 -15.32 -6.21 8.21
N TYR A 78 -16.11 -6.73 7.28
CA TYR A 78 -17.50 -7.08 7.54
C TYR A 78 -17.90 -8.33 6.75
N SER A 79 -19.01 -8.95 7.13
CA SER A 79 -19.57 -10.10 6.44
C SER A 79 -20.88 -9.74 5.77
N GLN A 80 -21.06 -10.15 4.52
CA GLN A 80 -22.31 -9.99 3.77
C GLN A 80 -22.55 -11.27 2.95
N LYS A 81 -23.76 -11.83 3.00
CA LYS A 81 -24.13 -13.09 2.30
C LYS A 81 -23.12 -14.23 2.53
N MET A 82 -22.70 -14.43 3.78
CA MET A 82 -21.67 -15.41 4.19
C MET A 82 -20.25 -15.19 3.62
N GLN A 83 -20.03 -14.13 2.86
CA GLN A 83 -18.70 -13.74 2.36
C GLN A 83 -18.11 -12.64 3.23
N ARG A 84 -16.82 -12.76 3.56
CA ARG A 84 -16.08 -11.70 4.24
C ARG A 84 -15.55 -10.70 3.21
N HIS A 85 -15.74 -9.43 3.52
CA HIS A 85 -15.26 -8.29 2.75
C HIS A 85 -14.25 -7.48 3.55
N TYR A 86 -13.30 -6.92 2.83
CA TYR A 86 -12.20 -6.13 3.36
C TYR A 86 -12.23 -4.77 2.68
N VAL A 87 -12.20 -3.69 3.45
CA VAL A 87 -12.19 -2.33 2.93
C VAL A 87 -10.85 -1.71 3.27
N THR A 88 -10.12 -1.26 2.25
CA THR A 88 -8.83 -0.60 2.44
C THR A 88 -8.93 0.89 2.16
N ARG A 89 -7.92 1.64 2.59
CA ARG A 89 -7.79 3.07 2.31
C ARG A 89 -6.34 3.50 2.35
N GLY A 90 -5.92 4.30 1.38
CA GLY A 90 -4.64 5.00 1.45
C GLY A 90 -4.65 6.07 2.55
N ASP A 91 -3.57 6.16 3.33
CA ASP A 91 -3.47 7.06 4.48
C ASP A 91 -3.63 8.56 4.15
N CYS A 92 -3.50 8.96 2.87
CA CYS A 92 -3.82 10.31 2.41
C CYS A 92 -5.00 10.38 1.43
N CYS A 93 -5.63 9.25 1.09
CA CYS A 93 -6.70 9.17 0.09
C CYS A 93 -8.02 9.80 0.58
N ALA A 94 -8.83 10.28 -0.37
CA ALA A 94 -10.11 10.97 -0.15
C ALA A 94 -11.18 10.10 0.51
N GLY A 95 -11.32 8.89 0.01
CA GLY A 95 -12.27 7.89 0.48
C GLY A 95 -11.62 6.54 0.63
N GLU A 96 -12.45 5.60 1.04
CA GLU A 96 -12.13 4.18 1.11
C GLU A 96 -12.16 3.57 -0.29
N ASP A 97 -11.42 2.49 -0.47
CA ASP A 97 -11.49 1.66 -1.66
C ASP A 97 -12.80 0.85 -1.66
N LYS A 98 -13.15 0.32 -2.83
CA LYS A 98 -14.27 -0.64 -2.91
C LYS A 98 -13.94 -1.90 -2.08
N PRO A 99 -14.95 -2.54 -1.48
CA PRO A 99 -14.75 -3.79 -0.76
C PRO A 99 -14.11 -4.87 -1.65
N ILE A 100 -13.13 -5.58 -1.12
CA ILE A 100 -12.45 -6.72 -1.77
C ILE A 100 -12.69 -8.02 -1.00
N THR A 101 -12.50 -9.16 -1.65
CA THR A 101 -12.51 -10.49 -1.00
C THR A 101 -11.10 -10.93 -0.64
N ILE A 102 -11.00 -12.04 0.10
CA ILE A 102 -9.72 -12.61 0.51
C ILE A 102 -8.85 -13.00 -0.70
N ASP A 103 -9.46 -13.42 -1.81
CA ASP A 103 -8.75 -13.90 -3.01
C ASP A 103 -7.97 -12.78 -3.73
N GLN A 104 -8.34 -11.52 -3.47
CA GLN A 104 -7.62 -10.37 -4.00
C GLN A 104 -6.44 -9.95 -3.12
N ILE A 105 -6.37 -10.44 -1.87
CA ILE A 105 -5.31 -10.09 -0.92
C ILE A 105 -4.14 -11.04 -1.14
N VAL A 106 -2.97 -10.47 -1.43
CA VAL A 106 -1.78 -11.25 -1.78
C VAL A 106 -0.76 -11.30 -0.64
N GLY A 107 -0.88 -10.40 0.34
CA GLY A 107 0.05 -10.33 1.44
C GLY A 107 -0.07 -9.07 2.29
N LYS A 108 0.82 -8.97 3.26
CA LYS A 108 0.90 -7.90 4.24
C LYS A 108 2.28 -7.25 4.19
N VAL A 109 2.32 -5.93 4.34
CA VAL A 109 3.58 -5.21 4.53
C VAL A 109 4.12 -5.50 5.94
N VAL A 110 5.29 -6.12 6.00
CA VAL A 110 5.95 -6.50 7.26
C VAL A 110 7.11 -5.58 7.61
N ARG A 111 7.77 -4.99 6.60
CA ARG A 111 8.89 -4.06 6.77
C ARG A 111 8.81 -2.91 5.78
N VAL A 112 9.21 -1.72 6.24
CA VAL A 112 9.34 -0.52 5.42
C VAL A 112 10.74 0.06 5.65
N GLU A 113 11.44 0.37 4.57
CA GLU A 113 12.64 1.19 4.55
C GLU A 113 12.28 2.55 3.95
N ASN A 114 12.74 3.64 4.57
CA ASN A 114 12.54 4.98 4.03
C ASN A 114 13.40 5.18 2.76
N PRO A 115 13.20 6.28 2.00
CA PRO A 115 14.01 6.55 0.80
C PRO A 115 15.51 6.64 1.07
N GLU A 116 15.91 6.91 2.31
CA GLU A 116 17.30 6.93 2.76
C GLU A 116 17.84 5.53 3.15
N GLY A 117 17.07 4.47 2.96
CA GLY A 117 17.46 3.08 3.25
C GLY A 117 17.38 2.67 4.73
N LYS A 118 16.89 3.54 5.62
CA LYS A 118 16.71 3.23 7.04
C LYS A 118 15.41 2.51 7.28
N VAL A 119 15.46 1.42 8.06
CA VAL A 119 14.27 0.71 8.51
C VAL A 119 13.39 1.66 9.33
N VAL A 120 12.13 1.77 8.93
CA VAL A 120 11.10 2.52 9.64
C VAL A 120 10.59 1.63 10.78
N PRO A 121 10.57 2.11 12.03
CA PRO A 121 9.99 1.34 13.13
C PRO A 121 8.51 0.97 12.89
N PRO A 122 8.07 -0.27 13.16
CA PRO A 122 6.70 -0.71 12.90
C PRO A 122 5.61 0.18 13.47
N GLU A 123 5.81 0.75 14.65
CA GLU A 123 4.89 1.69 15.30
C GLU A 123 4.69 2.99 14.52
N LYS A 124 5.51 3.27 13.49
CA LYS A 124 5.32 4.41 12.60
C LYS A 124 4.34 4.15 11.46
N TYR A 125 4.12 2.89 11.06
CA TYR A 125 3.23 2.54 9.95
C TYR A 125 2.16 1.49 10.28
N SER A 126 2.37 0.62 11.25
CA SER A 126 1.44 -0.44 11.67
C SER A 126 0.49 0.04 12.78
N ASN A 127 -0.71 -0.56 12.85
CA ASN A 127 -1.70 -0.36 13.93
C ASN A 127 -2.05 1.09 14.27
N LYS A 128 -2.06 1.98 13.28
CA LYS A 128 -2.50 3.37 13.44
C LYS A 128 -3.94 3.56 13.03
N ASN A 129 -4.62 4.51 13.67
CA ASN A 129 -5.78 5.20 13.12
C ASN A 129 -5.28 6.51 12.47
N PRO A 130 -5.05 6.55 11.14
CA PRO A 130 -4.51 7.72 10.48
C PRO A 130 -5.50 8.88 10.52
N ASN A 131 -4.99 10.10 10.71
CA ASN A 131 -5.80 11.29 10.44
C ASN A 131 -5.73 11.61 8.93
N TYR A 132 -6.61 10.99 8.15
CA TYR A 132 -6.62 11.08 6.68
C TYR A 132 -6.68 12.51 6.15
N ASN A 133 -7.44 13.39 6.81
CA ASN A 133 -7.57 14.79 6.40
C ASN A 133 -6.29 15.58 6.64
N ARG A 134 -5.65 15.40 7.80
CA ARG A 134 -4.35 16.00 8.11
C ARG A 134 -3.27 15.51 7.14
N ASN A 135 -3.19 14.20 6.92
CA ASN A 135 -2.22 13.59 6.02
C ASN A 135 -2.35 14.15 4.59
N ARG A 136 -3.60 14.28 4.09
CA ARG A 136 -3.88 14.86 2.77
C ARG A 136 -3.47 16.33 2.68
N ARG A 137 -3.78 17.13 3.70
CA ARG A 137 -3.38 18.56 3.74
C ARG A 137 -1.86 18.70 3.76
N MET A 138 -1.18 17.90 4.58
CA MET A 138 0.28 17.90 4.69
C MET A 138 0.95 17.54 3.36
N LEU A 139 0.47 16.49 2.67
CA LEU A 139 1.01 16.11 1.37
C LEU A 139 0.81 17.20 0.32
N ARG A 140 -0.34 17.89 0.31
CA ARG A 140 -0.59 19.02 -0.58
C ARG A 140 0.43 20.13 -0.39
N ILE A 141 0.69 20.53 0.86
CA ILE A 141 1.70 21.54 1.20
C ILE A 141 3.09 21.11 0.71
N ILE A 142 3.50 19.88 1.05
CA ILE A 142 4.80 19.32 0.64
C ILE A 142 4.93 19.28 -0.89
N SER A 143 3.88 18.87 -1.59
CA SER A 143 3.88 18.82 -3.06
C SER A 143 3.99 20.21 -3.71
N GLN A 144 3.43 21.24 -3.09
CA GLN A 144 3.59 22.63 -3.54
C GLN A 144 5.05 23.07 -3.39
N PHE A 145 5.70 22.77 -2.27
CA PHE A 145 7.12 23.05 -2.07
C PHE A 145 8.00 22.33 -3.09
N TYR A 146 7.79 21.03 -3.35
CA TYR A 146 8.54 20.31 -4.37
C TYR A 146 8.29 20.84 -5.78
N ARG A 147 7.09 21.36 -6.06
CA ARG A 147 6.79 22.01 -7.34
C ARG A 147 7.54 23.34 -7.47
N LEU A 148 7.59 24.14 -6.41
CA LEU A 148 8.35 25.40 -6.38
C LEU A 148 9.85 25.13 -6.56
N LYS A 149 10.44 24.23 -5.77
CA LYS A 149 11.87 23.87 -5.91
C LYS A 149 12.24 23.47 -7.34
N ARG A 150 11.40 22.65 -7.97
CA ARG A 150 11.61 22.21 -9.37
C ARG A 150 11.52 23.35 -10.38
N VAL A 151 10.60 24.30 -10.17
CA VAL A 151 10.46 25.48 -11.04
C VAL A 151 11.62 26.46 -10.85
N PHE A 152 12.13 26.59 -9.62
CA PHE A 152 13.19 27.53 -9.27
C PHE A 152 14.61 26.92 -9.26
N GLY A 153 14.77 25.64 -9.63
CA GLY A 153 16.08 24.98 -9.72
C GLY A 153 16.85 24.86 -8.40
N LEU A 154 16.14 24.84 -7.26
CA LEU A 154 16.69 24.79 -5.88
C LEU A 154 16.62 23.39 -5.24
#